data_AF-A0A3P8UMI6-F1
#
_entry.id   AF-A0A3P8UMI6-F1
#
_cell.length_a   1.000
_cell.length_b   1.000
_cell.length_c   1.000
_cell.angle_alpha   90.00
_cell.angle_beta   90.00
_cell.angle_gamma   90.00
#
_symmetry.space_group_name_H-M   'P 1'
#
loop_
_entity.id
_entity.type
_entity.pdbx_description
1 polymer ?
#
loop_
_entity_poly.entity_id
_entity_poly.type
_entity_poly.pdbx_seq_one_letter_code
_entity_poly.pdbx_strand_id
1 'polypeptide(L)'
;MGNQQINNRSRCARIWDRHESSMVFLTLPCWIRSRGPDRYWKVQELLKHARHFRGRKNRCYSLAVRAVRRAFVYATRGRTLKKRNMRKLWITRIAAASREHGMTYPALIHNLIKSSVQLNRKVISQLAITEPRTFLSLTKLARARQQEGLQAALGDGKEPPGVFSRIVVKQ
;
A
#
# COMPACT_ATOMS: atom_id res chain seq x y z
N MET A 1 -18.49 -40.14 60.96
CA MET A 1 -17.29 -39.28 61.05
C MET A 1 -16.56 -39.34 59.72
N GLY A 2 -16.11 -38.21 59.19
CA GLY A 2 -15.22 -38.16 58.01
C GLY A 2 -15.88 -37.72 56.72
N ASN A 3 -16.36 -36.47 56.70
CA ASN A 3 -16.83 -35.77 55.51
C ASN A 3 -15.61 -35.30 54.68
N GLN A 4 -15.72 -35.38 53.36
CA GLN A 4 -14.77 -34.78 52.44
C GLN A 4 -14.76 -33.26 52.59
N GLN A 5 -13.57 -32.64 52.53
CA GLN A 5 -13.45 -31.24 52.16
C GLN A 5 -12.37 -31.05 51.09
N ILE A 6 -12.80 -30.25 50.12
CA ILE A 6 -12.15 -29.83 48.90
C ILE A 6 -11.30 -28.58 49.17
N ASN A 7 -10.28 -28.39 48.32
CA ASN A 7 -9.71 -27.14 47.81
C ASN A 7 -8.38 -26.57 48.35
N ASN A 8 -7.45 -26.50 47.38
CA ASN A 8 -6.68 -25.33 46.95
C ASN A 8 -5.89 -24.52 48.00
N ARG A 9 -4.55 -24.57 47.87
CA ARG A 9 -3.70 -23.42 47.47
C ARG A 9 -2.24 -23.83 47.54
N SER A 10 -1.39 -23.12 46.79
CA SER A 10 0.09 -23.12 46.82
C SER A 10 0.86 -24.10 45.91
N ARG A 11 0.56 -24.09 44.60
CA ARG A 11 1.58 -24.26 43.56
C ARG A 11 2.11 -22.89 43.11
N CYS A 12 2.83 -22.22 44.00
CA CYS A 12 3.69 -21.09 43.67
C CYS A 12 4.93 -21.23 44.56
N ALA A 13 6.11 -20.98 43.99
CA ALA A 13 7.43 -21.02 44.63
C ALA A 13 8.00 -22.42 44.90
N ARG A 14 8.56 -23.05 43.85
CA ARG A 14 9.78 -23.91 43.97
C ARG A 14 10.35 -24.32 42.61
N ILE A 15 10.67 -23.35 41.75
CA ILE A 15 11.51 -23.61 40.56
C ILE A 15 12.39 -22.37 40.31
N TRP A 16 13.22 -22.00 41.28
CA TRP A 16 14.38 -21.13 41.09
C TRP A 16 15.35 -21.43 42.22
N ASP A 17 16.05 -22.56 42.10
CA ASP A 17 17.40 -22.74 42.64
C ASP A 17 17.95 -24.09 42.17
N ARG A 18 18.57 -24.06 41.01
CA ARG A 18 19.57 -25.06 40.60
C ARG A 18 20.55 -24.37 39.65
N HIS A 19 21.30 -23.45 40.23
CA HIS A 19 22.43 -22.81 39.59
C HIS A 19 23.67 -23.65 39.91
N GLU A 20 23.85 -24.77 39.19
CA GLU A 20 25.10 -25.53 39.23
C GLU A 20 25.39 -26.13 37.86
N SER A 21 26.15 -25.35 37.11
CA SER A 21 27.20 -25.74 36.16
C SER A 21 27.34 -27.23 35.84
N SER A 22 26.92 -27.61 34.63
CA SER A 22 27.57 -28.66 33.87
C SER A 22 27.82 -28.16 32.44
N MET A 23 28.72 -27.19 32.32
CA MET A 23 29.27 -26.74 31.03
C MET A 23 30.36 -27.71 30.60
N VAL A 24 30.17 -28.32 29.43
CA VAL A 24 31.14 -29.13 28.72
C VAL A 24 32.27 -28.24 28.18
N PHE A 25 33.16 -27.74 29.04
CA PHE A 25 34.36 -26.98 28.70
C PHE A 25 35.41 -27.15 29.81
N LEU A 26 36.16 -28.26 29.79
CA LEU A 26 37.04 -28.66 30.90
C LEU A 26 38.47 -28.07 30.83
N THR A 27 38.78 -27.13 29.92
CA THR A 27 40.11 -26.47 29.86
C THR A 27 40.02 -24.96 29.53
N LEU A 28 40.81 -24.13 30.22
CA LEU A 28 40.93 -22.66 30.03
C LEU A 28 41.12 -22.21 28.55
N PRO A 29 41.92 -22.91 27.73
CA PRO A 29 42.10 -22.58 26.31
C PRO A 29 40.81 -22.73 25.49
N CYS A 30 39.93 -23.67 25.84
CA CYS A 30 38.66 -23.85 25.14
C CYS A 30 37.63 -22.77 25.51
N TRP A 31 37.67 -22.25 26.75
CA TRP A 31 36.84 -21.12 27.18
C TRP A 31 37.22 -19.82 26.46
N ILE A 32 38.53 -19.54 26.34
CA ILE A 32 39.07 -18.39 25.59
C ILE A 32 38.72 -18.45 24.09
N ARG A 33 38.51 -19.64 23.52
CA ARG A 33 38.15 -19.85 22.10
C ARG A 33 36.65 -20.00 21.85
N SER A 34 35.81 -19.86 22.88
CA SER A 34 34.37 -20.04 22.75
C SER A 34 33.72 -18.89 21.95
N ARG A 35 32.81 -19.21 21.03
CA ARG A 35 32.06 -18.20 20.26
C ARG A 35 30.98 -17.60 21.16
N GLY A 36 31.00 -16.29 21.37
CA GLY A 36 30.02 -15.56 22.18
C GLY A 36 28.58 -15.54 21.63
N PRO A 37 27.64 -14.87 22.32
CA PRO A 37 26.20 -14.88 21.99
C PRO A 37 25.85 -14.07 20.73
N ASP A 38 26.80 -13.41 20.08
CA ASP A 38 26.56 -12.53 18.92
C ASP A 38 25.79 -13.20 17.78
N ARG A 39 26.06 -14.50 17.56
CA ARG A 39 25.34 -15.29 16.55
C ARG A 39 23.86 -15.41 16.90
N TYR A 40 23.53 -15.61 18.17
CA TYR A 40 22.15 -15.76 18.62
C TYR A 40 21.35 -14.49 18.34
N TRP A 41 21.90 -13.32 18.70
CA TRP A 41 21.24 -12.04 18.45
C TRP A 41 21.02 -11.75 16.96
N LYS A 42 22.01 -12.04 16.10
CA LYS A 42 21.87 -11.90 14.63
C LYS A 42 20.78 -12.82 14.05
N VAL A 43 20.71 -14.06 14.53
CA VAL A 43 19.65 -15.01 14.13
C VAL A 43 18.28 -14.49 14.60
N GLN A 44 18.19 -14.02 15.84
CA GLN A 44 16.95 -13.53 16.42
C GLN A 44 16.44 -12.27 15.73
N GLU A 45 17.33 -11.34 15.36
CA GLU A 45 16.99 -10.16 14.55
C GLU A 45 16.34 -10.56 13.22
N LEU A 46 16.93 -11.51 12.50
CA LEU A 46 16.38 -11.99 11.25
C LEU A 46 15.03 -12.71 11.45
N LEU A 47 14.91 -13.52 12.51
CA LEU A 47 13.67 -14.23 12.82
C LEU A 47 12.53 -13.28 13.24
N LYS A 48 12.83 -12.11 13.83
CA LYS A 48 11.82 -11.06 14.09
C LYS A 48 11.09 -10.68 12.80
N HIS A 49 11.81 -10.51 11.69
CA HIS A 49 11.19 -10.22 10.39
C HIS A 49 10.45 -11.41 9.78
N ALA A 50 10.84 -12.64 10.11
CA ALA A 50 10.27 -13.86 9.57
C ALA A 50 9.08 -14.43 10.37
N ARG A 51 8.75 -13.85 11.54
CA ARG A 51 7.78 -14.40 12.51
C ARG A 51 6.42 -14.73 11.90
N HIS A 52 5.92 -13.89 11.00
CA HIS A 52 4.61 -14.06 10.35
C HIS A 52 4.63 -15.00 9.13
N PHE A 53 5.78 -15.56 8.76
CA PHE A 53 5.85 -16.51 7.65
C PHE A 53 5.25 -17.87 8.01
N ARG A 54 4.67 -18.52 7.01
CA ARG A 54 4.07 -19.85 7.16
C ARG A 54 5.12 -20.96 7.15
N GLY A 55 4.90 -22.02 7.94
CA GLY A 55 5.65 -23.27 7.89
C GLY A 55 6.96 -23.24 8.67
N ARG A 56 8.05 -23.70 8.04
CA ARG A 56 9.41 -23.71 8.64
C ARG A 56 10.19 -22.40 8.43
N LYS A 57 9.69 -21.51 7.56
CA LYS A 57 10.36 -20.25 7.21
C LYS A 57 10.38 -19.23 8.35
N ASN A 58 9.55 -19.40 9.38
CA ASN A 58 9.53 -18.56 10.59
C ASN A 58 10.42 -19.07 11.73
N ARG A 59 11.00 -20.27 11.59
CA ARG A 59 11.76 -20.96 12.65
C ARG A 59 13.17 -21.32 12.21
N CYS A 60 13.34 -21.86 10.99
CA CYS A 60 14.64 -22.30 10.49
C CYS A 60 15.40 -21.13 9.84
N TYR A 61 16.55 -20.75 10.41
CA TYR A 61 17.37 -19.62 9.94
C TYR A 61 17.69 -19.66 8.43
N SER A 62 18.17 -20.79 7.91
CA SER A 62 18.55 -20.93 6.49
C SER A 62 17.39 -20.68 5.53
N LEU A 63 16.16 -21.08 5.92
CA LEU A 63 14.96 -20.83 5.13
C LEU A 63 14.45 -19.40 5.32
N ALA A 64 14.52 -18.88 6.54
CA ALA A 64 14.13 -17.52 6.88
C ALA A 64 14.95 -16.50 6.08
N VAL A 65 16.29 -16.65 6.01
CA VAL A 65 17.17 -15.76 5.24
C VAL A 65 16.71 -15.63 3.78
N ARG A 66 16.44 -16.76 3.13
CA ARG A 66 15.97 -16.79 1.73
C ARG A 66 14.61 -16.12 1.58
N ALA A 67 13.70 -16.36 2.53
CA ALA A 67 12.35 -15.80 2.51
C ALA A 67 12.33 -14.29 2.76
N VAL A 68 13.04 -13.81 3.80
CA VAL A 68 13.17 -12.40 4.16
C VAL A 68 13.79 -11.61 3.00
N ARG A 69 14.87 -12.12 2.39
CA ARG A 69 15.51 -11.47 1.24
C ARG A 69 14.52 -11.28 0.08
N ARG A 70 13.75 -12.32 -0.26
CA ARG A 70 12.71 -12.23 -1.31
C ARG A 70 11.61 -11.23 -0.93
N ALA A 71 11.16 -11.25 0.33
CA ALA A 71 10.14 -10.33 0.82
C ALA A 71 10.58 -8.86 0.70
N PHE A 72 11.85 -8.54 1.01
CA PHE A 72 12.38 -7.17 0.87
C PHE A 72 12.47 -6.72 -0.59
N VAL A 73 12.89 -7.59 -1.50
CA VAL A 73 12.86 -7.29 -2.94
C VAL A 73 11.42 -7.01 -3.41
N TYR A 74 10.46 -7.83 -2.99
CA TYR A 74 9.06 -7.61 -3.32
C TYR A 74 8.48 -6.36 -2.67
N ALA A 75 8.86 -6.02 -1.44
CA ALA A 75 8.42 -4.79 -0.79
C ALA A 75 8.87 -3.55 -1.59
N THR A 76 10.13 -3.53 -2.04
CA THR A 76 10.67 -2.44 -2.85
C THR A 76 9.97 -2.34 -4.20
N ARG A 77 9.81 -3.45 -4.92
CA ARG A 77 9.05 -3.48 -6.19
C ARG A 77 7.57 -3.10 -5.98
N GLY A 78 6.99 -3.54 -4.87
CA GLY A 78 5.60 -3.32 -4.48
C GLY A 78 5.26 -1.84 -4.28
N ARG A 79 6.19 -1.01 -3.79
CA ARG A 79 5.99 0.45 -3.67
C ARG A 79 5.69 1.10 -5.03
N THR A 80 6.43 0.72 -6.06
CA THR A 80 6.23 1.22 -7.44
C THR A 80 4.96 0.66 -8.05
N LEU A 81 4.69 -0.64 -7.86
CA LEU A 81 3.47 -1.29 -8.36
C LEU A 81 2.20 -0.71 -7.71
N LYS A 82 2.22 -0.39 -6.40
CA LYS A 82 1.10 0.25 -5.70
C LYS A 82 0.69 1.55 -6.38
N LYS A 83 1.65 2.41 -6.75
CA LYS A 83 1.38 3.67 -7.48
C LYS A 83 0.68 3.41 -8.82
N ARG A 84 1.13 2.41 -9.58
CA ARG A 84 0.52 2.02 -10.86
C ARG A 84 -0.88 1.44 -10.68
N ASN A 85 -1.07 0.55 -9.72
CA ASN A 85 -2.35 -0.10 -9.42
C ASN A 85 -3.40 0.91 -8.95
N MET A 86 -3.02 1.85 -8.08
CA MET A 86 -3.91 2.94 -7.65
C MET A 86 -4.34 3.82 -8.84
N ARG A 87 -3.41 4.16 -9.74
CA ARG A 87 -3.74 4.92 -10.95
C ARG A 87 -4.70 4.14 -11.85
N LYS A 88 -4.48 2.84 -12.05
CA LYS A 88 -5.41 1.98 -12.82
C LYS A 88 -6.80 1.97 -12.19
N LEU A 89 -6.88 1.79 -10.87
CA LEU A 89 -8.15 1.80 -10.14
C LEU A 89 -8.91 3.12 -10.30
N TRP A 90 -8.22 4.26 -10.17
CA TRP A 90 -8.86 5.57 -10.38
C TRP A 90 -9.37 5.74 -11.81
N ILE A 91 -8.61 5.29 -12.82
CA ILE A 91 -9.04 5.33 -14.21
C ILE A 91 -10.30 4.47 -14.41
N THR A 92 -10.32 3.26 -13.88
CA THR A 92 -11.49 2.36 -13.98
C THR A 92 -12.72 2.97 -13.34
N ARG A 93 -12.59 3.58 -12.16
CA ARG A 93 -13.69 4.28 -11.47
C ARG A 93 -14.22 5.46 -12.27
N ILE A 94 -13.33 6.32 -12.76
CA ILE A 94 -13.72 7.49 -13.58
C ILE A 94 -14.38 7.02 -14.88
N ALA A 95 -13.86 5.96 -15.51
CA ALA A 95 -14.43 5.41 -16.73
C ALA A 95 -15.86 4.87 -16.52
N ALA A 96 -16.13 4.22 -15.38
CA ALA A 96 -17.49 3.80 -15.04
C ALA A 96 -18.42 5.02 -14.86
N ALA A 97 -18.03 5.99 -14.03
CA ALA A 97 -18.84 7.19 -13.79
C ALA A 97 -19.05 8.05 -15.05
N SER A 98 -18.06 8.11 -15.94
CA SER A 98 -18.19 8.86 -17.20
C SER A 98 -19.21 8.20 -18.13
N ARG A 99 -19.27 6.86 -18.15
CA ARG A 99 -20.25 6.12 -18.96
C ARG A 99 -21.68 6.36 -18.49
N GLU A 100 -21.90 6.47 -17.18
CA GLU A 100 -23.22 6.82 -16.61
C GLU A 100 -23.73 8.17 -17.13
N HIS A 101 -22.82 9.10 -17.45
CA HIS A 101 -23.15 10.40 -18.04
C HIS A 101 -23.03 10.44 -19.58
N GLY A 102 -22.82 9.29 -20.24
CA GLY A 102 -22.70 9.20 -21.69
C GLY A 102 -21.43 9.83 -22.27
N MET A 103 -20.30 9.77 -21.55
CA MET A 103 -18.98 10.20 -22.03
C MET A 103 -17.93 9.12 -21.82
N THR A 104 -16.88 9.13 -22.65
CA THR A 104 -15.73 8.23 -22.49
C THR A 104 -14.63 8.90 -21.64
N TYR A 105 -13.88 8.09 -20.89
CA TYR A 105 -12.78 8.59 -20.05
C TYR A 105 -11.74 9.43 -20.80
N PRO A 106 -11.23 9.02 -21.99
CA PRO A 106 -10.23 9.82 -22.71
C PRO A 106 -10.77 11.20 -23.09
N ALA A 107 -12.02 11.26 -23.57
CA ALA A 107 -12.68 12.52 -23.93
C ALA A 107 -12.84 13.43 -22.69
N LEU A 108 -13.32 12.89 -21.57
CA LEU A 108 -13.46 13.65 -20.32
C LEU A 108 -12.14 14.30 -19.89
N ILE A 109 -11.06 13.51 -19.79
CA ILE A 109 -9.76 14.01 -19.31
C ILE A 109 -9.16 15.02 -20.29
N HIS A 110 -9.22 14.74 -21.58
CA HIS A 110 -8.70 15.63 -22.61
C HIS A 110 -9.39 17.00 -22.57
N ASN A 111 -10.71 17.02 -22.44
CA ASN A 111 -11.47 18.28 -22.43
C ASN A 111 -11.28 19.06 -21.11
N LEU A 112 -11.15 18.37 -19.96
CA LEU A 112 -10.82 19.03 -18.69
C LEU A 112 -9.43 19.71 -18.75
N ILE A 113 -8.45 19.09 -19.39
CA ILE A 113 -7.13 19.71 -19.60
C ILE A 113 -7.24 20.94 -20.50
N LYS A 114 -8.03 20.87 -21.58
CA LYS A 114 -8.27 22.00 -22.49
C LYS A 114 -9.01 23.17 -21.81
N SER A 115 -9.82 22.90 -20.80
CA SER A 115 -10.49 23.90 -19.97
C SER A 115 -9.63 24.39 -18.79
N SER A 116 -8.32 24.09 -18.78
CA SER A 116 -7.37 24.46 -17.72
C SER A 116 -7.72 23.94 -16.32
N VAL A 117 -8.56 22.89 -16.22
CA VAL A 117 -8.93 22.26 -14.95
C VAL A 117 -7.87 21.22 -14.57
N GLN A 118 -6.90 21.63 -13.76
CA GLN A 118 -5.78 20.78 -13.32
C GLN A 118 -6.14 19.86 -12.15
N LEU A 119 -7.11 18.98 -12.34
CA LEU A 119 -7.52 18.01 -11.31
C LEU A 119 -6.78 16.67 -11.43
N ASN A 120 -6.29 16.19 -10.29
CA ASN A 120 -5.69 14.86 -10.18
C ASN A 120 -6.75 13.76 -10.28
N ARG A 121 -6.38 12.62 -10.89
CA ARG A 121 -7.26 11.44 -11.05
C ARG A 121 -7.78 10.89 -9.72
N LYS A 122 -6.99 10.99 -8.65
CA LYS A 122 -7.42 10.63 -7.29
C LYS A 122 -8.66 11.45 -6.89
N VAL A 123 -8.58 12.77 -7.03
CA VAL A 123 -9.64 13.71 -6.64
C VAL A 123 -10.88 13.50 -7.52
N ILE A 124 -10.70 13.39 -8.85
CA ILE A 124 -11.81 13.13 -9.77
C ILE A 124 -12.52 11.81 -9.40
N SER A 125 -11.76 10.75 -9.09
CA SER A 125 -12.35 9.47 -8.68
C SER A 125 -13.07 9.53 -7.32
N GLN A 126 -12.65 10.42 -6.43
CA GLN A 126 -13.29 10.63 -5.14
C GLN A 126 -14.59 11.41 -5.32
N LEU A 127 -14.57 12.50 -6.10
CA LEU A 127 -15.77 13.28 -6.46
C LEU A 127 -16.83 12.41 -7.13
N ALA A 128 -16.42 11.50 -8.02
CA ALA A 128 -17.35 10.56 -8.65
C ALA A 128 -18.09 9.65 -7.64
N ILE A 129 -17.50 9.38 -6.47
CA ILE A 129 -18.10 8.52 -5.43
C ILE A 129 -18.88 9.36 -4.42
N THR A 130 -18.30 10.45 -3.93
CA THR A 130 -18.85 11.22 -2.80
C THR A 130 -19.81 12.32 -3.26
N GLU A 131 -19.54 12.94 -4.42
CA GLU A 131 -20.20 14.17 -4.86
C GLU A 131 -20.68 14.04 -6.32
N PRO A 132 -21.78 13.28 -6.58
CA PRO A 132 -22.25 13.01 -7.93
C PRO A 132 -22.67 14.28 -8.68
N ARG A 133 -23.20 15.28 -7.97
CA ARG A 133 -23.60 16.58 -8.55
C ARG A 133 -22.39 17.35 -9.10
N THR A 134 -21.31 17.40 -8.34
CA THR A 134 -20.06 18.05 -8.75
C THR A 134 -19.44 17.34 -9.94
N PHE A 135 -19.44 15.99 -9.93
CA PHE A 135 -18.96 15.21 -11.06
C PHE A 135 -19.82 15.43 -12.32
N LEU A 136 -21.14 15.53 -12.20
CA LEU A 136 -22.04 15.90 -13.30
C LEU A 136 -21.72 17.28 -13.88
N SER A 137 -21.43 18.28 -13.04
CA SER A 137 -21.02 19.61 -13.53
C SER A 137 -19.72 19.56 -14.32
N LEU A 138 -18.74 18.77 -13.86
CA LEU A 138 -17.47 18.57 -14.57
C LEU A 138 -17.66 17.86 -15.92
N THR A 139 -18.54 16.86 -16.00
CA THR A 139 -18.83 16.17 -17.26
C THR A 139 -19.58 17.08 -18.25
N LYS A 140 -20.53 17.89 -17.77
CA LYS A 140 -21.21 18.92 -18.58
C LYS A 140 -20.22 19.94 -19.15
N LEU A 141 -19.31 20.45 -18.31
CA LEU A 141 -18.24 21.36 -18.74
C LEU A 141 -17.37 20.73 -19.83
N ALA A 142 -16.94 19.48 -19.62
CA ALA A 142 -16.13 18.75 -20.59
C ALA A 142 -16.86 18.48 -21.91
N ARG A 143 -18.18 18.22 -21.86
CA ARG A 143 -19.02 18.05 -23.05
C ARG A 143 -19.18 19.35 -23.84
N ALA A 144 -19.43 20.47 -23.15
CA ALA A 144 -19.51 21.78 -23.79
C ALA A 144 -18.20 22.11 -24.54
N ARG A 145 -17.05 21.92 -23.88
CA ARG A 145 -15.74 22.14 -24.51
C ARG A 145 -15.49 21.23 -25.71
N GLN A 146 -16.00 19.99 -25.68
CA GLN A 146 -15.93 19.05 -26.80
C GLN A 146 -16.72 19.56 -28.01
N GLN A 147 -17.95 20.02 -27.79
CA GLN A 147 -18.82 20.54 -28.84
C GLN A 147 -18.23 21.79 -29.48
N GLU A 148 -17.72 22.73 -28.68
CA GLU A 148 -16.99 23.90 -29.18
C GLU A 148 -15.79 23.50 -30.05
N GLY A 149 -15.04 22.47 -29.63
CA GLY A 149 -13.91 21.96 -30.39
C GLY A 149 -14.31 21.31 -31.73
N LEU A 150 -15.45 20.62 -31.77
CA LEU A 150 -16.00 20.05 -33.00
C LEU A 150 -16.49 21.14 -33.95
N GLN A 151 -17.21 22.13 -33.45
CA GLN A 151 -17.68 23.28 -34.24
C GLN A 151 -16.51 24.07 -34.83
N ALA A 152 -15.46 24.31 -34.03
CA ALA A 152 -14.24 24.98 -34.50
C ALA A 152 -13.56 24.22 -35.64
N ALA A 153 -13.55 22.88 -35.59
CA ALA A 153 -12.92 22.05 -36.61
C ALA A 153 -13.70 21.99 -37.94
N LEU A 154 -15.02 22.22 -37.89
CA LEU A 154 -15.89 22.22 -39.07
C LEU A 154 -16.00 23.61 -39.74
N GLY A 155 -15.65 24.69 -39.03
CA GLY A 155 -15.79 26.06 -39.52
C GLY A 155 -14.59 26.55 -40.34
N ASP A 156 -14.75 27.74 -40.96
CA ASP A 156 -13.82 28.34 -41.92
C ASP A 156 -12.53 28.93 -41.29
N GLY A 157 -12.15 28.50 -40.09
CA GLY A 157 -10.95 29.00 -39.38
C GLY A 157 -11.11 30.34 -38.66
N LYS A 158 -12.32 30.93 -38.62
CA LYS A 158 -12.63 32.06 -37.72
C LYS A 158 -12.61 31.58 -36.26
N GLU A 159 -12.11 32.43 -35.36
CA GLU A 159 -11.98 32.08 -33.95
C GLU A 159 -13.30 31.52 -33.39
N PRO A 160 -13.29 30.35 -32.75
CA PRO A 160 -14.51 29.78 -32.22
C PRO A 160 -15.05 30.68 -31.09
N PRO A 161 -16.35 31.02 -31.10
CA PRO A 161 -16.93 31.96 -30.14
C PRO A 161 -17.02 31.41 -28.69
N GLY A 162 -16.58 30.18 -28.45
CA GLY A 162 -16.77 29.45 -27.20
C GLY A 162 -16.02 30.08 -26.01
N VAL A 163 -16.77 30.49 -24.98
CA VAL A 163 -16.25 31.11 -23.75
C VAL A 163 -15.24 30.18 -23.06
N PHE A 164 -15.44 28.86 -23.10
CA PHE A 164 -14.57 27.87 -22.46
C PHE A 164 -13.30 27.55 -23.25
N SER A 165 -13.20 28.01 -24.49
CA SER A 165 -12.02 27.79 -25.35
C SER A 165 -10.91 28.81 -25.13
N ARG A 166 -11.23 29.95 -24.49
CA ARG A 166 -10.27 31.01 -24.19
C ARG A 166 -9.36 30.57 -23.04
N ILE A 167 -8.06 30.56 -23.30
CA ILE A 167 -7.05 30.26 -22.28
C ILE A 167 -6.69 31.56 -21.60
N VAL A 168 -6.76 31.58 -20.27
CA VAL A 168 -6.22 32.70 -19.49
C VAL A 168 -4.70 32.63 -19.57
N VAL A 169 -4.10 33.57 -20.30
CA VAL A 169 -2.65 33.72 -20.34
C VAL A 169 -2.20 34.24 -18.98
N LYS A 170 -1.35 33.47 -18.29
CA LYS A 170 -0.66 33.99 -17.10
C LYS A 170 0.33 35.06 -17.56
N GLN A 171 0.21 36.26 -17.01
CA GLN A 171 1.21 37.33 -17.15
C GLN A 171 2.54 36.92 -16.51
#